data_AF-A0A842XN74-F1
#
_entry.id   AF-A0A842XN74-F1
#
_cell.length_a   1.000
_cell.length_b   1.000
_cell.length_c   1.000
_cell.angle_alpha   90.00
_cell.angle_beta   90.00
_cell.angle_gamma   90.00
#
_symmetry.space_group_name_H-M   'P 1'
#
loop_
_entity.id
_entity.type
_entity.pdbx_description
1 polymer ?
#
loop_
_entity_poly.entity_id
_entity_poly.type
_entity_poly.pdbx_seq_one_letter_code
_entity_poly.pdbx_strand_id
1 'polypeptide(L)'
;MNERRPNVRTLRDVGYRVIMRSEDGSPRKVWRCLIKEGNYGKFISIEQHWVRRMDGKKIAESEWARKSFNFPYDKERALSTWNAIKELIVEALGAGAGAAELEREVEEEFGEELEGFEEEEG
;
A
#
# COMPACT_ATOMS: atom_id res chain seq x y z
N MET A 1 -11.90 -27.66 2.63
CA MET A 1 -10.47 -27.49 3.00
C MET A 1 -10.40 -26.37 4.03
N ASN A 2 -9.86 -26.63 5.23
CA ASN A 2 -9.72 -25.60 6.26
C ASN A 2 -8.38 -24.89 5.99
N GLU A 3 -8.40 -23.85 5.15
CA GLU A 3 -7.23 -23.01 4.87
C GLU A 3 -6.83 -22.29 6.16
N ARG A 4 -5.98 -22.96 6.97
CA ARG A 4 -5.41 -22.36 8.17
C ARG A 4 -4.65 -21.12 7.72
N ARG A 5 -5.18 -19.94 8.08
CA ARG A 5 -4.50 -18.65 7.87
C ARG A 5 -3.02 -18.81 8.27
N PRO A 6 -2.07 -18.41 7.42
CA PRO A 6 -0.66 -18.56 7.74
C PRO A 6 -0.36 -17.92 9.09
N ASN A 7 0.30 -18.67 9.97
CA ASN A 7 0.58 -18.21 11.33
C ASN A 7 1.76 -17.23 11.25
N VAL A 8 1.45 -15.94 11.13
CA VAL A 8 2.44 -14.86 11.00
C VAL A 8 2.62 -14.18 12.35
N ARG A 9 3.87 -14.13 12.82
CA ARG A 9 4.26 -13.42 14.05
C ARG A 9 5.21 -12.27 13.74
N THR A 10 5.11 -11.19 14.51
CA THR A 10 6.09 -10.09 14.47
C THR A 10 7.28 -10.45 15.35
N LEU A 11 8.48 -10.46 14.78
CA LEU A 11 9.74 -10.65 15.49
C LEU A 11 10.33 -9.34 16.00
N ARG A 12 10.21 -8.26 15.21
CA ARG A 12 10.80 -6.95 15.54
C ARG A 12 10.03 -5.81 14.88
N ASP A 13 9.84 -4.72 15.63
CA ASP A 13 9.44 -3.43 15.09
C ASP A 13 10.68 -2.58 14.81
N VAL A 14 10.87 -2.18 13.55
CA VAL A 14 12.01 -1.36 13.10
C VAL A 14 11.71 0.13 13.27
N GLY A 15 10.43 0.50 13.34
CA GLY A 15 9.96 1.88 13.41
C GLY A 15 9.07 2.26 12.24
N TYR A 16 8.94 3.56 11.98
CA TYR A 16 7.96 4.07 11.01
C TYR A 16 8.45 5.30 10.23
N ARG A 17 7.73 5.63 9.17
CA ARG A 17 7.83 6.90 8.42
C ARG A 17 6.45 7.51 8.27
N VAL A 18 6.34 8.81 8.48
CA VAL A 18 5.07 9.54 8.43
C VAL A 18 4.68 9.80 6.98
N ILE A 19 3.44 9.48 6.65
CA ILE A 19 2.81 9.75 5.35
C ILE A 19 1.95 11.01 5.47
N MET A 20 1.20 11.13 6.56
CA MET A 20 0.27 12.22 6.81
C MET A 20 0.34 12.65 8.27
N ARG A 21 0.28 13.96 8.51
CA ARG A 21 0.22 14.56 9.85
C ARG A 21 -1.17 15.14 10.11
N SER A 22 -1.54 15.20 11.38
CA SER A 22 -2.66 15.99 11.87
C SER A 22 -2.28 17.48 11.92
N GLU A 23 -3.26 18.36 12.19
CA GLU A 23 -3.05 19.81 12.30
C GLU A 23 -2.06 20.19 13.41
N ASP A 24 -2.07 19.44 14.52
CA ASP A 24 -1.12 19.59 15.63
C ASP A 24 0.30 19.07 15.32
N GLY A 25 0.56 18.63 14.08
CA GLY A 25 1.84 18.10 13.63
C GLY A 25 2.09 16.64 14.02
N SER A 26 1.21 16.01 14.79
CA SER A 26 1.32 14.61 15.19
C SER A 26 1.15 13.66 13.99
N PRO A 27 1.77 12.47 14.00
CA PRO A 27 1.55 11.48 12.94
C PRO A 27 0.10 11.00 12.92
N ARG A 28 -0.58 11.11 11.77
CA ARG A 28 -1.93 10.57 11.53
C ARG A 28 -1.90 9.25 10.78
N LYS A 29 -1.03 9.15 9.77
CA LYS A 29 -0.88 7.98 8.91
C LYS A 29 0.60 7.68 8.67
N VAL A 30 1.00 6.42 8.78
CA VAL A 30 2.40 6.01 8.71
C VAL A 30 2.59 4.73 7.89
N TRP A 31 3.81 4.56 7.38
CA TRP A 31 4.37 3.25 7.02
C TRP A 31 5.16 2.72 8.21
N ARG A 32 4.77 1.58 8.77
CA ARG A 32 5.46 0.89 9.87
C ARG A 32 6.23 -0.31 9.30
N CYS A 33 7.50 -0.44 9.66
CA CYS A 33 8.38 -1.50 9.17
C CYS A 33 8.56 -2.56 10.25
N LEU A 34 8.16 -3.80 9.95
CA LEU A 34 8.15 -4.92 10.86
C LEU A 34 8.96 -6.08 10.24
N ILE A 35 9.77 -6.75 11.05
CA ILE A 35 10.32 -8.07 10.67
C ILE A 35 9.34 -9.10 11.19
N LYS A 36 8.82 -9.94 10.30
CA LYS A 36 7.85 -10.99 10.61
C LYS A 36 8.39 -12.35 10.20
N GLU A 37 7.79 -13.38 10.78
CA GLU A 37 8.06 -14.77 10.44
C GLU A 37 6.73 -15.50 10.27
N GLY A 38 6.57 -16.16 9.14
CA GLY A 38 5.43 -17.03 8.86
C GLY A 38 5.90 -18.41 8.44
N ASN A 39 4.97 -19.21 7.91
CA ASN A 39 5.25 -20.59 7.48
C ASN A 39 6.35 -20.70 6.39
N TYR A 40 6.59 -19.63 5.64
CA TYR A 40 7.58 -19.58 4.56
C TYR A 40 8.91 -18.92 4.96
N GLY A 41 9.11 -18.66 6.26
CA GLY A 41 10.31 -18.05 6.81
C GLY A 41 10.15 -16.57 7.15
N LYS A 42 11.29 -15.89 7.35
CA LYS A 42 11.37 -14.48 7.74
C LYS A 42 11.19 -13.56 6.55
N PHE A 43 10.52 -12.43 6.77
CA PHE A 43 10.31 -11.39 5.77
C PHE A 43 10.21 -10.00 6.42
N ILE A 44 10.47 -8.96 5.63
CA ILE A 44 10.24 -7.56 5.99
C ILE A 44 8.84 -7.20 5.53
N SER A 45 8.04 -6.61 6.40
CA SER A 45 6.70 -6.13 6.10
C SER A 45 6.61 -4.63 6.37
N ILE A 46 6.31 -3.84 5.35
CA ILE A 46 6.07 -2.40 5.45
C ILE A 46 4.56 -2.20 5.38
N GLU A 47 3.92 -1.95 6.51
CA GLU A 47 2.47 -1.90 6.66
C GLU A 47 1.98 -0.47 6.84
N GLN A 48 0.85 -0.13 6.21
CA GLN A 48 0.22 1.16 6.40
C GLN A 48 -0.63 1.12 7.67
N HIS A 49 -0.51 2.13 8.51
CA HIS A 49 -1.31 2.24 9.74
C HIS A 49 -1.90 3.63 9.93
N TRP A 50 -3.11 3.66 10.50
CA TRP A 50 -3.68 4.85 11.13
C TRP A 50 -3.21 4.91 12.57
N VAL A 51 -2.59 6.02 12.95
CA VAL A 51 -2.11 6.22 14.32
C VAL A 51 -3.29 6.62 15.18
N ARG A 52 -3.52 5.89 16.28
CA ARG A 52 -4.56 6.21 17.27
C ARG A 52 -3.96 6.93 18.47
N ARG A 53 -2.78 6.49 18.92
CA ARG A 53 -2.09 7.10 20.07
C ARG A 53 -0.58 6.98 19.95
N MET A 54 0.10 8.03 20.38
CA MET A 54 1.56 8.12 20.49
C MET A 54 1.99 8.16 21.96
N ASP A 55 3.06 7.44 22.30
CA ASP A 55 3.78 7.56 23.57
C ASP A 55 5.17 8.13 23.29
N GLY A 56 5.28 9.45 23.38
CA GLY A 56 6.46 10.19 22.94
C GLY A 56 6.75 9.97 21.45
N LYS A 57 7.86 9.31 21.13
CA LYS A 57 8.28 9.01 19.75
C LYS A 57 7.84 7.62 19.26
N LYS A 58 7.10 6.85 20.06
CA LYS A 58 6.64 5.50 19.71
C LYS A 58 5.13 5.50 19.45
N ILE A 59 4.70 4.67 18.51
CA ILE A 59 3.29 4.40 18.29
C ILE A 59 2.85 3.43 19.38
N ALA A 60 1.96 3.89 20.25
CA ALA A 60 1.40 3.07 21.32
C ALA A 60 0.24 2.23 20.77
N GLU A 61 -0.63 2.85 19.97
CA GLU A 61 -1.79 2.21 19.37
C GLU A 61 -1.96 2.64 17.93
N SER A 62 -2.22 1.67 17.06
CA SER A 62 -2.53 1.91 15.67
C SER A 62 -3.40 0.82 15.07
N GLU A 63 -4.10 1.17 14.00
CA GLU A 63 -4.93 0.26 13.23
C GLU A 63 -4.32 0.01 11.86
N TRP A 64 -4.32 -1.25 11.42
CA TRP A 64 -3.81 -1.61 10.10
C TRP A 64 -4.75 -1.09 9.00
N ALA A 65 -4.20 -0.32 8.08
CA ALA A 65 -4.93 0.30 6.98
C ALA A 65 -4.97 -0.58 5.71
N ARG A 66 -4.76 -1.91 5.86
CA ARG A 66 -4.91 -2.95 4.82
C ARG A 66 -3.96 -2.87 3.62
N LYS A 67 -2.97 -1.97 3.63
CA LYS A 67 -1.92 -1.92 2.61
C LYS A 67 -0.59 -2.36 3.22
N SER A 68 0.12 -3.24 2.53
CA SER A 68 1.44 -3.70 2.94
C SER A 68 2.32 -4.01 1.73
N PHE A 69 3.61 -3.79 1.87
CA PHE A 69 4.62 -4.30 0.95
C PHE A 69 5.48 -5.30 1.71
N ASN A 70 5.67 -6.50 1.15
CA ASN A 70 6.47 -7.54 1.76
C ASN A 70 7.73 -7.78 0.93
N PHE A 71 8.87 -7.89 1.61
CA PHE A 71 10.18 -8.11 1.00
C PHE A 71 10.85 -9.33 1.65
N PRO A 72 11.70 -10.05 0.91
CA PRO A 72 12.54 -11.10 1.49
C PRO A 72 13.37 -10.58 2.67
N TYR A 73 13.62 -11.41 3.68
CA TYR A 73 14.58 -11.10 4.74
C TYR A 73 16.02 -11.41 4.29
N ASP A 74 16.39 -10.83 3.15
CA ASP A 74 17.70 -10.87 2.54
C ASP A 74 17.98 -9.50 1.92
N LYS A 75 19.15 -8.92 2.18
CA LYS A 75 19.42 -7.52 1.84
C LYS A 75 19.41 -7.28 0.32
N GLU A 76 20.09 -8.13 -0.44
CA GLU A 76 20.22 -7.95 -1.89
C GLU A 76 18.88 -8.15 -2.58
N ARG A 77 18.16 -9.21 -2.22
CA ARG A 77 16.83 -9.49 -2.78
C ARG A 77 15.82 -8.41 -2.42
N ALA A 78 15.80 -7.93 -1.17
CA ALA A 78 14.88 -6.86 -0.77
C ALA A 78 15.13 -5.56 -1.56
N LEU A 79 16.40 -5.20 -1.76
CA LEU A 79 16.75 -4.00 -2.54
C LEU A 79 16.45 -4.18 -4.03
N SER A 80 16.68 -5.36 -4.60
CA SER A 80 16.31 -5.68 -5.98
C SER A 80 14.80 -5.58 -6.19
N THR A 81 13.98 -6.16 -5.31
CA THR A 81 12.52 -6.02 -5.35
C THR A 81 12.09 -4.56 -5.26
N TRP A 82 12.73 -3.77 -4.39
CA TRP A 82 12.42 -2.34 -4.26
C TRP A 82 12.78 -1.52 -5.51
N ASN A 83 13.92 -1.82 -6.14
CA ASN A 83 14.33 -1.15 -7.36
C ASN A 83 13.36 -1.43 -8.52
N ALA A 84 12.94 -2.68 -8.70
CA ALA A 84 11.92 -3.03 -9.70
C ALA A 84 10.59 -2.29 -9.47
N ILE A 85 10.14 -2.19 -8.21
CA ILE A 85 8.93 -1.40 -7.87
C ILE A 85 9.14 0.08 -8.20
N LYS A 86 10.31 0.64 -7.91
CA LYS A 86 10.63 2.03 -8.23
C LYS A 86 10.65 2.28 -9.74
N GLU A 87 11.23 1.38 -10.52
CA GLU A 87 11.28 1.47 -11.99
C GLU A 87 9.86 1.54 -12.56
N LEU A 88 8.96 0.63 -12.14
CA LEU A 88 7.54 0.68 -12.54
C LEU A 88 6.85 2.00 -12.18
N ILE A 89 7.14 2.56 -11.00
CA ILE A 89 6.59 3.86 -10.59
C ILE A 89 7.13 4.99 -11.49
N VAL A 90 8.42 4.96 -11.83
CA VAL A 90 9.03 5.95 -12.71
C VAL A 90 8.44 5.85 -14.11
N GLU A 91 8.27 4.64 -14.66
CA GLU A 91 7.65 4.41 -15.96
C GLU A 91 6.21 4.92 -16.00
N ALA A 92 5.41 4.59 -14.97
CA ALA A 92 4.03 5.06 -14.85
C ALA A 92 3.92 6.60 -14.78
N LEU A 93 4.93 7.28 -14.21
CA LEU A 93 4.99 8.74 -14.12
C LEU A 93 5.74 9.40 -15.30
N GLY A 94 6.33 8.60 -16.20
CA GLY A 94 7.44 9.01 -17.06
C GLY A 94 7.35 8.60 -18.54
N ALA A 95 6.17 8.22 -19.04
CA ALA A 95 5.93 8.04 -20.48
C ALA A 95 4.75 8.91 -20.95
N GLY A 96 5.05 10.18 -21.25
CA GLY A 96 4.15 11.15 -21.89
C GLY A 96 3.81 10.83 -23.36
N ALA A 97 3.40 9.60 -23.65
CA ALA A 97 2.86 9.18 -24.94
C ALA A 97 1.70 8.18 -24.80
N GLY A 98 1.68 7.35 -23.75
CA GLY A 98 0.61 6.37 -23.53
C GLY A 98 -0.59 6.88 -22.72
N ALA A 99 -0.47 8.02 -22.02
CA ALA A 99 -1.57 8.55 -21.22
C ALA A 99 -2.75 9.05 -22.07
N ALA A 100 -2.48 9.60 -23.26
CA ALA A 100 -3.52 10.01 -24.21
C ALA A 100 -4.18 8.83 -24.93
N GLU A 101 -3.51 7.68 -25.02
CA GLU A 101 -4.05 6.45 -25.61
C GLU A 101 -4.90 5.70 -24.57
N LEU A 102 -4.47 5.67 -23.30
CA LEU A 102 -5.25 5.10 -22.19
C LEU A 102 -6.48 5.94 -21.80
N GLU A 103 -6.39 7.28 -21.82
CA GLU A 103 -7.60 8.12 -21.61
C GLU A 103 -8.65 7.84 -22.68
N ARG A 104 -8.23 7.61 -23.93
CA ARG A 104 -9.13 7.30 -25.05
C ARG A 104 -9.71 5.89 -24.98
N GLU A 105 -8.94 4.88 -24.56
CA GLU A 105 -9.45 3.52 -24.33
C GLU A 105 -10.41 3.44 -23.13
N VAL A 106 -10.18 4.22 -22.06
CA VAL A 106 -11.10 4.27 -20.91
C VAL A 106 -12.38 5.03 -21.24
N GLU A 107 -12.33 6.05 -22.11
CA GLU A 107 -13.53 6.72 -22.62
C GLU A 107 -14.35 5.80 -23.56
N GLU A 108 -13.71 4.91 -24.33
CA GLU A 108 -14.40 3.90 -25.15
C GLU A 108 -14.97 2.73 -24.31
N GLU A 109 -14.30 2.24 -23.26
CA GLU A 109 -14.86 1.15 -22.41
C GLU A 109 -15.92 1.62 -21.38
N PHE A 110 -15.98 2.90 -21.03
CA PHE A 110 -17.00 3.44 -20.10
C PHE A 110 -18.00 4.41 -20.75
N GLY A 111 -17.82 4.78 -22.02
CA GLY A 111 -18.70 5.71 -22.74
C GLY A 111 -19.99 5.08 -23.28
N GLU A 112 -20.03 3.76 -23.50
CA GLU A 112 -21.23 3.09 -24.04
C GLU A 112 -22.25 2.65 -22.96
N GLU A 113 -21.94 2.72 -21.67
CA GLU A 113 -22.88 2.30 -20.59
C GLU A 113 -23.67 3.45 -19.94
N LEU A 114 -23.64 4.67 -20.49
CA LEU A 114 -24.40 5.82 -19.98
C LEU A 114 -25.43 6.43 -20.93
N GLU A 115 -25.68 5.83 -22.10
CA GLU A 115 -26.86 6.13 -22.93
C GLU A 115 -27.95 5.08 -22.71
N GLY A 116 -28.59 5.07 -21.53
CA GLY A 116 -29.60 4.06 -21.25
C GLY A 116 -30.61 4.34 -20.15
N PHE A 117 -30.65 5.53 -19.54
CA PHE A 117 -31.64 5.83 -18.51
C PHE A 117 -32.04 7.31 -18.50
N GLU A 118 -32.84 7.74 -19.47
CA GLU A 118 -33.89 8.75 -19.23
C GLU A 118 -35.11 8.45 -20.10
N GLU A 119 -35.99 7.58 -19.59
CA GLU A 119 -37.43 7.64 -19.86
C GLU A 119 -38.16 7.17 -18.58
N GLU A 120 -38.69 8.12 -17.80
CA GLU A 120 -39.99 7.94 -17.16
C GLU A 120 -40.64 9.29 -16.86
N GLU A 121 -41.85 9.44 -17.40
CA GLU A 121 -42.71 10.62 -17.37
C GLU A 121 -43.27 10.94 -15.98
N GLY A 122 -43.55 12.22 -15.73
CA GLY A 122 -44.33 12.73 -14.61
C GLY A 122 -44.77 14.17 -14.83
#